data_AF-A0A2A8V924-F1
#
_entry.id   AF-A0A2A8V924-F1
#
_cell.length_a   1.000
_cell.length_b   1.000
_cell.length_c   1.000
_cell.angle_alpha   90.00
_cell.angle_beta   90.00
_cell.angle_gamma   90.00
#
_symmetry.space_group_name_H-M   'P 1'
#
loop_
_entity.id
_entity.type
_entity.pdbx_description
1 polymer ?
#
loop_
_entity_poly.entity_id
_entity_poly.type
_entity_poly.pdbx_seq_one_letter_code
_entity_poly.pdbx_strand_id
1 'polypeptide(L)'
;MNMRKFFCILLMITLFSGLGFSSVSAEGFTDIHKGSSFYEEMMYLYNEEIIKGFEDGEFKPDRAVSRAQAAIMIGRVLDYDDEPRESTFSDVGKSTTGSGFIQTAFENGIISGFGDHTFRPDEPVTRGQMAIMIARAFDIKDEAIVPFNDVSIHMKAYRSIRQIISFGVTEGYRDGSFKPDAELSRSQFSAFLARAVSDDFKLKVDACGYDPESRVNPDRQTVNCLITKAALEFDEVVPPEVVKSIASVESSGWKQFDSNGDPIISDDGGIGIMQLTSPYEVDVNEEKLKYNLTYNIEAGIRTLVSKYKSSSLPTIGDQNPMNLENWYFAIMGYNGAVAVNSPFYKETGDHNFDSYQMKVYLDMVNNGVVTPQIFQIPMSVDDFHYGEDTNWDIVFKKDHYDFYADYTPSRHYFKPDDLVVHVGDTLRNDATTKSTGTKLQSAEKLKIIAAPEYDLTPNSTNEFVWYPVEVVRTGQKGYVASYNVRELP
;
A
#
# COMPACT_ATOMS: atom_id res chain seq x y z
N MET A 1 -9.17 -19.26 7.58
CA MET A 1 -9.63 -20.66 7.54
C MET A 1 -8.99 -21.29 6.31
N ASN A 2 -7.85 -21.96 6.50
CA ASN A 2 -6.99 -22.47 5.42
C ASN A 2 -7.57 -23.74 4.82
N MET A 3 -7.71 -23.81 3.50
CA MET A 3 -7.89 -25.07 2.79
C MET A 3 -7.18 -25.04 1.42
N ARG A 4 -5.84 -25.20 1.45
CA ARG A 4 -5.11 -25.80 0.34
C ARG A 4 -5.31 -27.32 0.43
N LYS A 5 -6.10 -27.91 -0.47
CA LYS A 5 -6.16 -29.37 -0.63
C LYS A 5 -5.38 -29.78 -1.87
N PHE A 6 -4.16 -30.26 -1.66
CA PHE A 6 -3.44 -31.06 -2.65
C PHE A 6 -4.07 -32.46 -2.72
N PHE A 7 -4.44 -32.92 -3.91
CA PHE A 7 -4.92 -34.27 -4.15
C PHE A 7 -3.73 -35.19 -4.49
N CYS A 8 -3.52 -36.24 -3.69
CA CYS A 8 -2.63 -37.35 -4.03
C CYS A 8 -3.33 -38.28 -5.02
N ILE A 9 -2.79 -38.45 -6.23
CA ILE A 9 -3.27 -39.44 -7.20
C ILE A 9 -2.45 -40.72 -7.04
N LEU A 10 -3.12 -41.78 -6.57
CA LEU A 10 -2.64 -43.16 -6.58
C LEU A 10 -3.17 -43.82 -7.87
N LEU A 11 -2.28 -44.25 -8.78
CA LEU A 11 -2.71 -44.84 -10.06
C LEU A 11 -2.70 -46.38 -9.97
N MET A 12 -3.90 -46.97 -9.82
CA MET A 12 -4.13 -48.39 -10.12
C MET A 12 -4.22 -48.58 -11.64
N ILE A 13 -3.44 -49.52 -12.17
CA ILE A 13 -3.51 -49.94 -13.58
C ILE A 13 -4.63 -50.97 -13.71
N THR A 14 -5.72 -50.63 -14.38
CA THR A 14 -6.71 -51.59 -14.91
C THR A 14 -6.77 -51.49 -16.42
N LEU A 15 -6.47 -52.60 -17.10
CA LEU A 15 -6.70 -52.79 -18.53
C LEU A 15 -8.21 -52.66 -18.83
N PHE A 16 -8.58 -51.74 -19.72
CA PHE A 16 -9.89 -51.78 -20.37
C PHE A 16 -9.71 -51.67 -21.89
N SER A 17 -10.25 -52.68 -22.56
CA SER A 17 -10.17 -52.92 -23.99
C SER A 17 -11.15 -52.04 -24.75
N GLY A 18 -10.65 -51.35 -25.77
CA GLY A 18 -11.32 -50.93 -27.00
C GLY A 18 -12.81 -50.53 -26.94
N LEU A 19 -13.04 -49.23 -26.81
CA LEU A 19 -14.18 -48.52 -27.40
C LEU A 19 -13.62 -47.25 -28.07
N GLY A 20 -14.12 -46.94 -29.26
CA GLY A 20 -13.53 -45.95 -30.16
C GLY A 20 -13.28 -44.60 -29.50
N PHE A 21 -12.03 -44.16 -29.52
CA PHE A 21 -11.71 -42.75 -29.35
C PHE A 21 -12.22 -42.03 -30.59
N SER A 22 -13.36 -41.36 -30.47
CA SER A 22 -13.52 -40.11 -31.22
C SER A 22 -12.35 -39.24 -30.81
N SER A 23 -11.48 -38.90 -31.75
CA SER A 23 -10.53 -37.82 -31.55
C SER A 23 -11.35 -36.59 -31.18
N VAL A 24 -11.37 -36.21 -29.90
CA VAL A 24 -11.72 -34.86 -29.51
C VAL A 24 -10.69 -34.00 -30.21
N SER A 25 -11.14 -33.29 -31.26
CA SER A 25 -10.36 -32.23 -31.86
C SER A 25 -9.97 -31.29 -30.72
N ALA A 26 -8.71 -30.87 -30.67
CA ALA A 26 -8.33 -29.72 -29.86
C ALA A 26 -9.12 -28.53 -30.40
N GLU A 27 -10.28 -28.27 -29.81
CA GLU A 27 -11.25 -27.29 -30.29
C GLU A 27 -10.72 -25.92 -29.90
N GLY A 28 -9.81 -25.41 -30.73
CA GLY A 28 -9.42 -24.02 -30.73
C GLY A 28 -10.56 -23.21 -31.34
N PHE A 29 -10.83 -22.04 -30.77
CA PHE A 29 -11.79 -21.10 -31.34
C PHE A 29 -11.33 -20.62 -32.72
N THR A 30 -12.28 -20.36 -33.61
CA THR A 30 -11.99 -19.92 -34.99
C THR A 30 -11.49 -18.48 -35.08
N ASP A 31 -11.71 -17.68 -34.05
CA ASP A 31 -11.50 -16.24 -34.01
C ASP A 31 -10.37 -15.78 -33.06
N ILE A 32 -9.70 -16.71 -32.36
CA ILE A 32 -8.48 -16.42 -31.59
C ILE A 32 -7.35 -17.41 -31.88
N HIS A 33 -6.11 -16.93 -31.84
CA HIS A 33 -4.90 -17.71 -32.08
C HIS A 33 -3.76 -17.25 -31.17
N LYS A 34 -2.65 -18.00 -31.09
CA LYS A 34 -1.52 -17.70 -30.16
C LYS A 34 -0.93 -16.28 -30.27
N GLY A 35 -1.14 -15.59 -31.39
CA GLY A 35 -0.70 -14.20 -31.59
C GLY A 35 -1.74 -13.14 -31.21
N SER A 36 -2.97 -13.54 -30.87
CA SER A 36 -4.03 -12.64 -30.42
C SER A 36 -3.68 -12.02 -29.07
N SER A 37 -4.06 -10.76 -28.88
CA SER A 37 -3.95 -10.09 -27.58
C SER A 37 -4.65 -10.89 -26.48
N PHE A 38 -3.98 -11.05 -25.34
CA PHE A 38 -4.46 -11.78 -24.17
C PHE A 38 -4.81 -13.26 -24.42
N TYR A 39 -4.22 -13.88 -25.46
CA TYR A 39 -4.52 -15.27 -25.80
C TYR A 39 -4.26 -16.24 -24.63
N GLU A 40 -3.12 -16.10 -23.96
CA GLU A 40 -2.75 -16.99 -22.85
C GLU A 40 -3.71 -16.83 -21.67
N GLU A 41 -4.09 -15.59 -21.32
CA GLU A 41 -5.10 -15.34 -20.28
C GLU A 41 -6.48 -15.92 -20.64
N MET A 42 -6.92 -15.76 -21.89
CA MET A 42 -8.20 -16.31 -22.36
C MET A 42 -8.20 -17.83 -22.35
N MET A 43 -7.12 -18.47 -22.81
CA MET A 43 -6.99 -19.92 -22.82
C MET A 43 -6.84 -20.50 -21.42
N TYR A 44 -6.15 -19.80 -20.52
CA TYR A 44 -6.09 -20.17 -19.10
C TYR A 44 -7.49 -20.25 -18.50
N LEU A 45 -8.30 -19.19 -18.60
CA LEU A 45 -9.66 -19.20 -18.08
C LEU A 45 -10.57 -20.24 -18.76
N TYR A 46 -10.31 -20.56 -20.03
CA TYR A 46 -11.07 -21.60 -20.74
C TYR A 46 -10.74 -23.00 -20.21
N ASN A 47 -9.45 -23.29 -20.02
CA ASN A 47 -8.97 -24.57 -19.51
C ASN A 47 -9.39 -24.80 -18.05
N GLU A 48 -9.50 -23.74 -17.26
CA GLU A 48 -10.05 -23.77 -15.89
C GLU A 48 -11.59 -23.78 -15.85
N GLU A 49 -12.26 -23.91 -17.00
CA GLU A 49 -13.73 -23.92 -17.15
C GLU A 49 -14.46 -22.66 -16.65
N ILE A 50 -13.72 -21.59 -16.35
CA ILE A 50 -14.23 -20.29 -15.90
C ILE A 50 -14.98 -19.61 -17.04
N ILE A 51 -14.43 -19.66 -18.25
CA ILE A 51 -15.03 -19.08 -19.45
C ILE A 51 -15.29 -20.15 -20.50
N LYS A 52 -16.40 -20.01 -21.25
CA LYS A 52 -16.76 -20.90 -22.36
C LYS A 52 -16.86 -20.09 -23.65
N GLY A 53 -16.68 -20.73 -24.79
CA GLY A 53 -17.00 -20.15 -26.09
C GLY A 53 -18.51 -20.12 -26.35
N PHE A 54 -18.86 -19.64 -27.53
CA PHE A 54 -20.23 -19.62 -28.03
C PHE A 54 -20.51 -20.88 -28.87
N GLU A 55 -21.79 -21.18 -29.09
CA GLU A 55 -22.25 -22.37 -29.83
C GLU A 55 -21.76 -22.41 -31.29
N ASP A 56 -21.38 -21.26 -31.84
CA ASP A 56 -20.81 -21.11 -33.18
C ASP A 56 -19.30 -21.43 -33.27
N GLY A 57 -18.68 -21.84 -32.16
CA GLY A 57 -17.25 -22.18 -32.10
C GLY A 57 -16.33 -20.97 -31.97
N GLU A 58 -16.87 -19.77 -31.73
CA GLU A 58 -16.12 -18.53 -31.52
C GLU A 58 -15.95 -18.20 -30.03
N PHE A 59 -14.88 -17.48 -29.70
CA PHE A 59 -14.66 -16.88 -28.39
C PHE A 59 -15.29 -15.48 -28.28
N LYS A 60 -15.37 -14.74 -29.38
CA LYS A 60 -15.81 -13.34 -29.51
C LYS A 60 -15.01 -12.38 -28.62
N PRO A 61 -13.68 -12.26 -28.83
CA PRO A 61 -12.78 -11.51 -27.93
C PRO A 61 -13.11 -10.02 -27.86
N ASP A 62 -13.57 -9.43 -28.97
CA ASP A 62 -13.86 -7.99 -29.06
C ASP A 62 -15.29 -7.63 -28.66
N ARG A 63 -16.15 -8.63 -28.41
CA ARG A 63 -17.52 -8.40 -27.94
C ARG A 63 -17.49 -7.88 -26.51
N ALA A 64 -18.31 -6.86 -26.22
CA ALA A 64 -18.48 -6.36 -24.86
C ALA A 64 -18.99 -7.46 -23.91
N VAL A 65 -18.45 -7.50 -22.70
CA VAL A 65 -18.90 -8.42 -21.65
C VAL A 65 -20.09 -7.83 -20.93
N SER A 66 -21.19 -8.59 -20.83
CA SER A 66 -22.34 -8.14 -20.04
C SER A 66 -22.09 -8.31 -18.53
N ARG A 67 -22.82 -7.56 -17.71
CA ARG A 67 -22.77 -7.67 -16.24
C ARG A 67 -23.10 -9.08 -15.75
N ALA A 68 -24.03 -9.78 -16.38
CA ALA A 68 -24.31 -11.18 -16.09
C ALA A 68 -23.13 -12.11 -16.42
N GLN A 69 -22.49 -11.92 -17.58
CA GLN A 69 -21.31 -12.70 -17.95
C GLN A 69 -20.14 -12.47 -16.98
N ALA A 70 -19.92 -11.22 -16.55
CA ALA A 70 -18.94 -10.90 -15.52
C ALA A 70 -19.23 -11.62 -14.19
N ALA A 71 -20.50 -11.61 -13.74
CA ALA A 71 -20.92 -12.31 -12.53
C ALA A 71 -20.75 -13.83 -12.63
N ILE A 72 -21.04 -14.43 -13.79
CA ILE A 72 -20.83 -15.87 -14.04
C ILE A 72 -19.34 -16.22 -13.96
N MET A 73 -18.47 -15.46 -14.62
CA MET A 73 -17.03 -15.73 -14.62
C MET A 73 -16.44 -15.61 -13.21
N ILE A 74 -16.79 -14.57 -12.46
CA ILE A 74 -16.34 -14.42 -11.07
C ILE A 74 -16.95 -15.50 -10.17
N GLY A 75 -18.22 -15.84 -10.36
CA GLY A 75 -18.89 -16.89 -9.60
C GLY A 75 -18.22 -18.25 -9.77
N ARG A 76 -17.78 -18.59 -10.99
CA ARG A 76 -17.01 -19.82 -11.25
C ARG A 76 -15.64 -19.81 -10.57
N VAL A 77 -14.93 -18.67 -10.62
CA VAL A 77 -13.65 -18.51 -9.90
C VAL A 77 -13.80 -18.78 -8.41
N LEU A 78 -14.94 -18.38 -7.82
CA LEU A 78 -15.21 -18.49 -6.40
C LEU A 78 -15.99 -19.75 -6.02
N ASP A 79 -16.24 -20.65 -6.97
CA ASP A 79 -17.03 -21.88 -6.78
C ASP A 79 -18.42 -21.61 -6.17
N TYR A 80 -19.09 -20.58 -6.69
CA TYR A 80 -20.41 -20.17 -6.22
C TYR A 80 -21.53 -21.05 -6.78
N ASP A 81 -22.58 -21.17 -5.99
CA ASP A 81 -23.84 -21.81 -6.39
C ASP A 81 -24.41 -21.15 -7.66
N ASP A 82 -24.57 -21.96 -8.69
CA ASP A 82 -25.07 -21.59 -10.01
C ASP A 82 -26.53 -22.00 -10.24
N GLU A 83 -27.17 -22.64 -9.25
CA GLU A 83 -28.55 -23.10 -9.34
C GLU A 83 -29.49 -21.92 -9.66
N PRO A 84 -30.27 -21.99 -10.75
CA PRO A 84 -31.16 -20.90 -11.15
C PRO A 84 -32.18 -20.58 -10.05
N ARG A 85 -32.22 -19.31 -9.62
CA ARG A 85 -33.14 -18.83 -8.58
C ARG A 85 -33.57 -17.40 -8.79
N GLU A 86 -34.68 -17.02 -8.15
CA GLU A 86 -35.13 -15.63 -8.13
C GLU A 86 -34.09 -14.75 -7.43
N SER A 87 -33.89 -13.56 -7.97
CA SER A 87 -32.99 -12.57 -7.37
C SER A 87 -33.77 -11.52 -6.58
N THR A 88 -33.07 -10.78 -5.72
CA THR A 88 -33.61 -9.52 -5.15
C THR A 88 -33.80 -8.42 -6.20
N PHE A 89 -33.15 -8.55 -7.37
CA PHE A 89 -33.23 -7.56 -8.44
C PHE A 89 -34.47 -7.79 -9.31
N SER A 90 -35.23 -6.73 -9.57
CA SER A 90 -36.53 -6.83 -10.26
C SER A 90 -36.42 -7.27 -11.71
N ASP A 91 -35.24 -7.18 -12.32
CA ASP A 91 -34.94 -7.54 -13.71
C ASP A 91 -34.14 -8.85 -13.84
N VAL A 92 -33.97 -9.61 -12.74
CA VAL A 92 -33.28 -10.90 -12.73
C VAL A 92 -34.23 -11.96 -12.16
N GLY A 93 -34.99 -12.60 -13.04
CA GLY A 93 -35.83 -13.74 -12.68
C GLY A 93 -35.07 -15.07 -12.74
N LYS A 94 -35.70 -16.16 -12.29
CA LYS A 94 -35.08 -17.50 -12.32
C LYS A 94 -34.56 -17.91 -13.71
N SER A 95 -35.23 -17.50 -14.79
CA SER A 95 -34.84 -17.81 -16.17
C SER A 95 -33.74 -16.91 -16.74
N THR A 96 -33.32 -15.86 -16.03
CA THR A 96 -32.22 -14.99 -16.47
C THR A 96 -30.93 -15.79 -16.46
N THR A 97 -30.14 -15.71 -17.54
CA THR A 97 -28.85 -16.38 -17.64
C THR A 97 -27.93 -15.96 -16.49
N GLY A 98 -27.47 -16.94 -15.69
CA GLY A 98 -26.62 -16.69 -14.53
C GLY A 98 -27.36 -16.18 -13.29
N SER A 99 -28.68 -16.32 -13.20
CA SER A 99 -29.49 -15.87 -12.05
C SER A 99 -28.96 -16.39 -10.71
N GLY A 100 -28.54 -17.67 -10.64
CA GLY A 100 -27.86 -18.27 -9.48
C GLY A 100 -26.59 -17.50 -9.08
N PHE A 101 -25.63 -17.38 -10.01
CA PHE A 101 -24.40 -16.63 -9.79
C PHE A 101 -24.63 -15.16 -9.39
N ILE A 102 -25.56 -14.47 -10.06
CA ILE A 102 -25.89 -13.08 -9.74
C ILE A 102 -26.39 -12.99 -8.30
N GLN A 103 -27.36 -13.83 -7.92
CA GLN A 103 -27.90 -13.80 -6.57
C GLN A 103 -26.85 -14.17 -5.51
N THR A 104 -26.02 -15.19 -5.76
CA THR A 104 -24.95 -15.60 -4.84
C THR A 104 -23.87 -14.51 -4.72
N ALA A 105 -23.49 -13.87 -5.82
CA ALA A 105 -22.52 -12.77 -5.79
C ALA A 105 -23.07 -11.53 -5.06
N PHE A 106 -24.38 -11.27 -5.12
CA PHE A 106 -25.02 -10.21 -4.35
C PHE A 106 -25.02 -10.52 -2.85
N GLU A 107 -25.38 -11.76 -2.47
CA GLU A 107 -25.38 -12.21 -1.08
C GLU A 107 -23.98 -12.15 -0.44
N ASN A 108 -22.94 -12.40 -1.22
CA ASN A 108 -21.54 -12.28 -0.80
C ASN A 108 -20.96 -10.86 -0.97
N GLY A 109 -21.79 -9.87 -1.34
CA GLY A 109 -21.39 -8.46 -1.42
C GLY A 109 -20.45 -8.10 -2.56
N ILE A 110 -20.20 -9.00 -3.51
CA ILE A 110 -19.31 -8.77 -4.66
C ILE A 110 -19.94 -7.76 -5.62
N ILE A 111 -21.21 -7.99 -5.93
CA ILE A 111 -21.98 -7.11 -6.82
C ILE A 111 -23.02 -6.33 -6.03
N SER A 112 -23.43 -5.20 -6.59
CA SER A 112 -24.60 -4.45 -6.15
C SER A 112 -25.42 -4.05 -7.37
N GLY A 113 -26.72 -3.86 -7.16
CA GLY A 113 -27.61 -3.27 -8.15
C GLY A 113 -27.54 -1.76 -8.19
N PHE A 114 -28.47 -1.19 -8.94
CA PHE A 114 -28.71 0.25 -9.04
C PHE A 114 -29.76 0.69 -8.02
N GLY A 115 -29.90 2.02 -7.85
CA GLY A 115 -30.83 2.59 -6.86
C GLY A 115 -32.31 2.33 -7.15
N ASP A 116 -32.63 1.82 -8.33
CA ASP A 116 -33.95 1.42 -8.81
C ASP A 116 -34.25 -0.08 -8.58
N HIS A 117 -33.40 -0.78 -7.81
CA HIS A 117 -33.48 -2.22 -7.54
C HIS A 117 -33.25 -3.13 -8.77
N THR A 118 -32.62 -2.62 -9.83
CA THR A 118 -32.22 -3.43 -11.00
C THR A 118 -30.75 -3.88 -10.93
N PHE A 119 -30.40 -4.96 -11.63
CA PHE A 119 -29.02 -5.39 -11.85
C PHE A 119 -28.50 -5.05 -13.25
N ARG A 120 -29.38 -5.01 -14.25
CA ARG A 120 -29.11 -4.77 -15.67
C ARG A 120 -28.17 -5.84 -16.27
N PRO A 121 -28.62 -7.11 -16.33
CA PRO A 121 -27.76 -8.25 -16.67
C PRO A 121 -27.15 -8.19 -18.07
N ASP A 122 -27.84 -7.54 -19.01
CA ASP A 122 -27.44 -7.45 -20.43
C ASP A 122 -26.61 -6.20 -20.74
N GLU A 123 -26.52 -5.23 -19.83
CA GLU A 123 -25.68 -4.04 -20.02
C GLU A 123 -24.19 -4.43 -19.98
N PRO A 124 -23.33 -3.80 -20.81
CA PRO A 124 -21.89 -3.96 -20.72
C PRO A 124 -21.33 -3.58 -19.35
N VAL A 125 -20.35 -4.35 -18.88
CA VAL A 125 -19.60 -4.00 -17.67
C VAL A 125 -18.53 -2.95 -18.01
N THR A 126 -18.45 -1.90 -17.21
CA THR A 126 -17.39 -0.88 -17.34
C THR A 126 -16.13 -1.29 -16.59
N ARG A 127 -14.99 -0.66 -16.93
CA ARG A 127 -13.71 -0.84 -16.22
C ARG A 127 -13.81 -0.57 -14.72
N GLY A 128 -14.51 0.49 -14.32
CA GLY A 128 -14.73 0.84 -12.91
C GLY A 128 -15.62 -0.19 -12.20
N GLN A 129 -16.65 -0.71 -12.87
CA GLN A 129 -17.47 -1.79 -12.31
C GLN A 129 -16.68 -3.09 -12.16
N MET A 130 -15.85 -3.43 -13.16
CA MET A 130 -14.93 -4.57 -13.07
C MET A 130 -13.97 -4.42 -11.89
N ALA A 131 -13.39 -3.23 -11.68
CA ALA A 131 -12.51 -3.00 -10.54
C ALA A 131 -13.21 -3.28 -9.20
N ILE A 132 -14.45 -2.80 -9.03
CA ILE A 132 -15.27 -3.08 -7.84
C ILE A 132 -15.48 -4.58 -7.66
N MET A 133 -15.87 -5.28 -8.73
CA MET A 133 -16.17 -6.70 -8.67
C MET A 133 -14.94 -7.53 -8.32
N ILE A 134 -13.79 -7.28 -8.97
CA ILE A 134 -12.53 -7.99 -8.67
C ILE A 134 -12.04 -7.65 -7.25
N ALA A 135 -11.99 -6.38 -6.87
CA ALA A 135 -11.50 -5.99 -5.55
C ALA A 135 -12.27 -6.67 -4.41
N ARG A 136 -13.60 -6.79 -4.57
CA ARG A 136 -14.46 -7.48 -3.59
C ARG A 136 -14.34 -8.99 -3.66
N ALA A 137 -14.28 -9.57 -4.87
CA ALA A 137 -14.17 -11.01 -5.07
C ALA A 137 -12.91 -11.61 -4.41
N PHE A 138 -11.80 -10.87 -4.46
CA PHE A 138 -10.51 -11.32 -3.91
C PHE A 138 -10.18 -10.68 -2.56
N ASP A 139 -11.13 -9.96 -1.96
CA ASP A 139 -10.99 -9.24 -0.68
C ASP A 139 -9.71 -8.40 -0.56
N ILE A 140 -9.35 -7.69 -1.64
CA ILE A 140 -8.08 -6.96 -1.74
C ILE A 140 -8.09 -5.79 -0.77
N LYS A 141 -7.14 -5.77 0.18
CA LYS A 141 -7.06 -4.73 1.21
C LYS A 141 -6.13 -3.59 0.85
N ASP A 142 -5.00 -3.94 0.25
CA ASP A 142 -3.94 -3.00 -0.08
C ASP A 142 -4.37 -2.06 -1.20
N GLU A 143 -3.77 -0.88 -1.23
CA GLU A 143 -4.09 0.17 -2.19
C GLU A 143 -2.82 0.79 -2.74
N ALA A 144 -2.72 0.89 -4.06
CA ALA A 144 -1.64 1.62 -4.71
C ALA A 144 -1.99 3.11 -4.79
N ILE A 145 -0.96 3.96 -4.76
CA ILE A 145 -1.12 5.36 -5.15
C ILE A 145 -0.98 5.44 -6.65
N VAL A 146 -2.02 5.94 -7.29
CA VAL A 146 -2.05 6.03 -8.75
C VAL A 146 -2.58 7.39 -9.18
N PRO A 147 -1.77 8.21 -9.85
CA PRO A 147 -2.12 9.58 -10.22
C PRO A 147 -2.99 9.60 -11.49
N PHE A 148 -4.12 8.88 -11.47
CA PHE A 148 -5.01 8.86 -12.63
C PHE A 148 -5.81 10.16 -12.71
N ASN A 149 -5.74 10.83 -13.86
CA ASN A 149 -6.40 12.12 -14.10
C ASN A 149 -7.93 12.02 -14.14
N ASP A 150 -8.46 10.81 -14.29
CA ASP A 150 -9.89 10.51 -14.45
C ASP A 150 -10.45 9.64 -13.31
N VAL A 151 -9.74 9.56 -12.18
CA VAL A 151 -10.18 8.83 -10.97
C VAL A 151 -10.36 9.83 -9.83
N SER A 152 -11.59 9.93 -9.32
CA SER A 152 -11.99 10.93 -8.31
C SER A 152 -12.49 10.26 -7.04
N ILE A 153 -12.18 10.80 -5.86
CA ILE A 153 -12.73 10.34 -4.56
C ILE A 153 -14.27 10.29 -4.50
N HIS A 154 -14.95 11.00 -5.41
CA HIS A 154 -16.41 11.00 -5.48
C HIS A 154 -16.99 9.79 -6.21
N MET A 155 -16.18 9.05 -6.98
CA MET A 155 -16.67 7.88 -7.72
C MET A 155 -16.69 6.61 -6.86
N LYS A 156 -17.65 5.72 -7.13
CA LYS A 156 -17.80 4.46 -6.39
C LYS A 156 -16.59 3.53 -6.55
N ALA A 157 -15.94 3.55 -7.71
CA ALA A 157 -14.82 2.68 -8.03
C ALA A 157 -13.47 3.18 -7.48
N TYR A 158 -13.40 4.37 -6.88
CA TYR A 158 -12.16 5.03 -6.47
C TYR A 158 -11.21 4.10 -5.71
N ARG A 159 -11.71 3.49 -4.63
CA ARG A 159 -10.92 2.57 -3.80
C ARG A 159 -10.58 1.28 -4.54
N SER A 160 -11.56 0.70 -5.22
CA SER A 160 -11.38 -0.56 -5.94
C SER A 160 -10.38 -0.49 -7.09
N ILE A 161 -10.26 0.67 -7.74
CA ILE A 161 -9.22 0.92 -8.74
C ILE A 161 -7.84 0.84 -8.10
N ARG A 162 -7.62 1.55 -6.97
CA ARG A 162 -6.34 1.51 -6.24
C ARG A 162 -6.00 0.10 -5.76
N GLN A 163 -7.00 -0.65 -5.31
CA GLN A 163 -6.86 -2.04 -4.87
C GLN A 163 -6.38 -2.95 -6.00
N ILE A 164 -7.07 -2.99 -7.14
CA ILE A 164 -6.68 -3.90 -8.22
C ILE A 164 -5.32 -3.54 -8.85
N ILE A 165 -4.90 -2.28 -8.78
CA ILE A 165 -3.56 -1.85 -9.22
C ILE A 165 -2.50 -2.44 -8.27
N SER A 166 -2.69 -2.30 -6.96
CA SER A 166 -1.78 -2.90 -5.96
C SER A 166 -1.68 -4.42 -6.08
N PHE A 167 -2.74 -5.06 -6.57
CA PHE A 167 -2.81 -6.50 -6.76
C PHE A 167 -2.27 -6.99 -8.12
N GLY A 168 -1.70 -6.09 -8.93
CA GLY A 168 -1.09 -6.44 -10.22
C GLY A 168 -2.09 -6.79 -11.32
N VAL A 169 -3.35 -6.39 -11.20
CA VAL A 169 -4.40 -6.70 -12.20
C VAL A 169 -4.26 -5.80 -13.43
N THR A 170 -3.88 -4.54 -13.23
CA THR A 170 -3.78 -3.52 -14.28
C THR A 170 -2.78 -2.44 -13.86
N GLU A 171 -2.29 -1.66 -14.82
CA GLU A 171 -1.44 -0.47 -14.60
C GLU A 171 -2.12 0.83 -15.09
N GLY A 172 -3.28 0.71 -15.72
CA GLY A 172 -3.96 1.82 -16.39
C GLY A 172 -3.42 2.06 -17.80
N TYR A 173 -3.55 3.28 -18.30
CA TYR A 173 -3.07 3.68 -19.62
C TYR A 173 -1.86 4.61 -19.50
N ARG A 174 -0.99 4.58 -20.52
CA ARG A 174 0.22 5.44 -20.60
C ARG A 174 -0.08 6.94 -20.61
N ASP A 175 -1.31 7.33 -20.93
CA ASP A 175 -1.78 8.72 -20.91
C ASP A 175 -2.15 9.22 -19.49
N GLY A 176 -1.94 8.38 -18.47
CA GLY A 176 -2.27 8.72 -17.07
C GLY A 176 -3.75 8.61 -16.76
N SER A 177 -4.52 7.84 -17.55
CA SER A 177 -5.94 7.56 -17.29
C SER A 177 -6.18 6.11 -16.90
N PHE A 178 -7.29 5.85 -16.20
CA PHE A 178 -7.81 4.51 -15.93
C PHE A 178 -8.98 4.14 -16.86
N LYS A 179 -9.73 5.13 -17.35
CA LYS A 179 -10.96 5.05 -18.16
C LYS A 179 -12.08 4.27 -17.46
N PRO A 180 -12.53 4.67 -16.26
CA PRO A 180 -13.46 3.90 -15.45
C PRO A 180 -14.83 3.65 -16.11
N ASP A 181 -15.26 4.54 -17.00
CA ASP A 181 -16.55 4.43 -17.69
C ASP A 181 -16.47 3.67 -19.03
N ALA A 182 -15.27 3.29 -19.47
CA ALA A 182 -15.13 2.52 -20.71
C ALA A 182 -15.64 1.08 -20.53
N GLU A 183 -16.41 0.61 -21.51
CA GLU A 183 -16.86 -0.77 -21.59
C GLU A 183 -15.69 -1.72 -21.84
N LEU A 184 -15.80 -2.94 -21.32
CA LEU A 184 -14.78 -3.97 -21.49
C LEU A 184 -15.16 -5.00 -22.55
N SER A 185 -14.20 -5.31 -23.43
CA SER A 185 -14.29 -6.48 -24.30
C SER A 185 -14.08 -7.77 -23.50
N ARG A 186 -14.49 -8.89 -24.08
CA ARG A 186 -14.33 -10.24 -23.49
C ARG A 186 -12.88 -10.61 -23.26
N SER A 187 -12.01 -10.27 -24.18
CA SER A 187 -10.56 -10.46 -24.03
C SER A 187 -9.97 -9.61 -22.91
N GLN A 188 -10.38 -8.34 -22.79
CA GLN A 188 -9.90 -7.46 -21.72
C GLN A 188 -10.36 -7.92 -20.35
N PHE A 189 -11.64 -8.26 -20.18
CA PHE A 189 -12.14 -8.79 -18.91
C PHE A 189 -11.43 -10.10 -18.54
N SER A 190 -11.21 -10.99 -19.52
CA SER A 190 -10.46 -12.24 -19.32
C SER A 190 -9.04 -11.96 -18.82
N ALA A 191 -8.36 -10.98 -19.40
CA ALA A 191 -7.02 -10.59 -18.95
C ALA A 191 -7.02 -10.11 -17.49
N PHE A 192 -7.95 -9.24 -17.10
CA PHE A 192 -8.03 -8.77 -15.72
C PHE A 192 -8.37 -9.89 -14.73
N LEU A 193 -9.31 -10.77 -15.08
CA LEU A 193 -9.67 -11.88 -14.20
C LEU A 193 -8.54 -12.91 -14.09
N ALA A 194 -7.87 -13.27 -15.18
CA ALA A 194 -6.73 -14.20 -15.15
C ALA A 194 -5.62 -13.70 -14.23
N ARG A 195 -5.31 -12.40 -14.26
CA ARG A 195 -4.35 -11.75 -13.35
C ARG A 195 -4.79 -11.75 -11.90
N ALA A 196 -6.08 -11.64 -11.64
CA ALA A 196 -6.59 -11.72 -10.28
C ALA A 196 -6.52 -13.16 -9.74
N VAL A 197 -6.73 -14.16 -10.60
CA VAL A 197 -6.77 -15.58 -10.22
C VAL A 197 -5.38 -16.22 -10.11
N SER A 198 -4.43 -15.85 -10.98
CA SER A 198 -3.12 -16.49 -11.07
C SER A 198 -1.97 -15.49 -11.06
N ASP A 199 -1.01 -15.74 -10.16
CA ASP A 199 0.21 -14.93 -10.02
C ASP A 199 1.09 -14.97 -11.28
N ASP A 200 0.99 -16.00 -12.11
CA ASP A 200 1.75 -16.12 -13.37
C ASP A 200 1.41 -15.02 -14.37
N PHE A 201 0.20 -14.45 -14.28
CA PHE A 201 -0.25 -13.38 -15.16
C PHE A 201 -0.12 -11.99 -14.54
N LYS A 202 0.04 -11.89 -13.20
CA LYS A 202 0.05 -10.60 -12.50
C LYS A 202 1.14 -9.70 -13.06
N LEU A 203 0.77 -8.45 -13.28
CA LEU A 203 1.72 -7.40 -13.61
C LEU A 203 2.61 -7.15 -12.40
N LYS A 204 3.90 -6.97 -12.65
CA LYS A 204 4.83 -6.42 -11.66
C LYS A 204 4.55 -4.92 -11.57
N VAL A 205 3.54 -4.57 -10.79
CA VAL A 205 3.25 -3.18 -10.45
C VAL A 205 3.90 -2.93 -9.11
N ASP A 206 5.04 -2.26 -9.14
CA ASP A 206 5.68 -1.80 -7.92
C ASP A 206 4.84 -0.68 -7.33
N ALA A 207 4.52 -0.82 -6.04
CA ALA A 207 3.75 0.18 -5.33
C ALA A 207 4.48 1.53 -5.38
N CYS A 208 3.70 2.62 -5.45
CA CYS A 208 4.16 3.97 -5.77
C CYS A 208 4.51 4.23 -7.25
N GLY A 209 4.46 3.23 -8.14
CA GLY A 209 4.76 3.40 -9.56
C GLY A 209 6.24 3.58 -9.88
N TYR A 210 7.13 3.05 -9.02
CA TYR A 210 8.58 3.12 -9.18
C TYR A 210 9.16 1.80 -9.70
N ASP A 211 9.92 1.85 -10.80
CA ASP A 211 10.68 0.70 -11.30
C ASP A 211 12.00 0.56 -10.52
N PRO A 212 12.18 -0.48 -9.68
CA PRO A 212 13.37 -0.69 -8.87
C PRO A 212 14.61 -1.04 -9.70
N GLU A 213 14.45 -1.47 -10.95
CA GLU A 213 15.57 -1.77 -11.86
C GLU A 213 16.05 -0.53 -12.62
N SER A 214 15.32 0.59 -12.53
CA SER A 214 15.63 1.82 -13.27
C SER A 214 16.96 2.45 -12.87
N ARG A 215 17.41 2.25 -11.61
CA ARG A 215 18.58 2.91 -11.00
C ARG A 215 18.53 4.44 -11.08
N VAL A 216 17.32 4.99 -11.17
CA VAL A 216 17.06 6.43 -11.16
C VAL A 216 16.37 6.78 -9.85
N ASN A 217 16.75 7.92 -9.25
CA ASN A 217 16.01 8.44 -8.11
C ASN A 217 14.63 8.90 -8.60
N PRO A 218 13.52 8.39 -8.05
CA PRO A 218 12.22 8.90 -8.40
C PRO A 218 12.00 10.28 -7.76
N ASP A 219 10.87 10.93 -8.07
CA ASP A 219 10.55 12.21 -7.44
C ASP A 219 10.32 12.07 -5.92
N ARG A 220 10.40 13.19 -5.21
CA ARG A 220 10.33 13.24 -3.74
C ARG A 220 9.08 12.56 -3.18
N GLN A 221 7.94 12.63 -3.86
CA GLN A 221 6.66 12.12 -3.36
C GLN A 221 6.49 10.64 -3.67
N THR A 222 7.10 10.15 -4.76
CA THR A 222 7.30 8.72 -4.97
C THR A 222 8.20 8.12 -3.87
N VAL A 223 9.31 8.77 -3.50
CA VAL A 223 10.14 8.30 -2.37
C VAL A 223 9.38 8.41 -1.03
N ASN A 224 8.59 9.46 -0.81
CA ASN A 224 7.70 9.58 0.36
C ASN A 224 6.79 8.35 0.48
N CYS A 225 6.21 7.94 -0.64
CA CYS A 225 5.40 6.73 -0.71
C CYS A 225 6.19 5.46 -0.39
N LEU A 226 7.37 5.28 -0.99
CA LEU A 226 8.20 4.10 -0.76
C LEU A 226 8.59 3.96 0.72
N ILE A 227 9.03 5.04 1.36
CA ILE A 227 9.38 5.05 2.79
C ILE A 227 8.15 4.76 3.65
N THR A 228 7.03 5.45 3.39
CA THR A 228 5.80 5.25 4.15
C THR A 228 5.32 3.81 4.06
N LYS A 229 5.31 3.26 2.84
CA LYS A 229 4.87 1.90 2.59
C LYS A 229 5.77 0.89 3.30
N ALA A 230 7.09 1.02 3.14
CA ALA A 230 8.05 0.12 3.78
C ALA A 230 7.90 0.10 5.31
N ALA A 231 7.58 1.24 5.94
CA ALA A 231 7.33 1.32 7.38
C ALA A 231 5.96 0.74 7.79
N LEU A 232 4.90 1.00 7.02
CA LEU A 232 3.55 0.50 7.34
C LEU A 232 3.37 -1.00 7.09
N GLU A 233 4.11 -1.56 6.14
CA GLU A 233 4.09 -3.00 5.80
C GLU A 233 5.14 -3.81 6.54
N PHE A 234 5.93 -3.17 7.41
CA PHE A 234 6.88 -3.86 8.26
C PHE A 234 6.14 -4.72 9.30
N ASP A 235 6.75 -5.85 9.68
CA ASP A 235 6.14 -6.81 10.62
C ASP A 235 5.88 -6.18 12.00
N GLU A 236 6.76 -5.27 12.42
CA GLU A 236 6.57 -4.42 13.59
C GLU A 236 6.01 -3.04 13.24
N VAL A 237 5.30 -2.43 14.19
CA VAL A 237 4.88 -1.03 14.06
C VAL A 237 6.11 -0.13 14.04
N VAL A 238 6.27 0.66 12.98
CA VAL A 238 7.34 1.64 12.80
C VAL A 238 6.72 2.94 12.28
N PRO A 239 6.79 4.06 13.03
CA PRO A 239 6.26 5.33 12.57
C PRO A 239 6.96 5.81 11.29
N PRO A 240 6.23 6.02 10.18
CA PRO A 240 6.81 6.56 8.95
C PRO A 240 7.49 7.91 9.15
N GLU A 241 7.02 8.73 10.10
CA GLU A 241 7.65 10.01 10.46
C GLU A 241 9.11 9.83 10.87
N VAL A 242 9.41 8.80 11.68
CA VAL A 242 10.77 8.54 12.15
C VAL A 242 11.67 8.14 10.98
N VAL A 243 11.20 7.24 10.11
CA VAL A 243 11.98 6.72 8.98
C VAL A 243 12.24 7.82 7.95
N LYS A 244 11.24 8.64 7.64
CA LYS A 244 11.37 9.80 6.72
C LYS A 244 12.40 10.79 7.22
N SER A 245 12.36 11.12 8.51
CA SER A 245 13.29 12.08 9.09
C SER A 245 14.70 11.54 9.22
N ILE A 246 14.89 10.24 9.50
CA ILE A 246 16.20 9.58 9.38
C ILE A 246 16.69 9.70 7.93
N ALA A 247 15.90 9.29 6.94
CA ALA A 247 16.29 9.40 5.53
C ALA A 247 16.64 10.84 5.12
N SER A 248 15.95 11.85 5.66
CA SER A 248 16.24 13.27 5.41
C SER A 248 17.57 13.73 6.02
N VAL A 249 17.89 13.25 7.23
CA VAL A 249 19.16 13.57 7.91
C VAL A 249 20.33 12.83 7.27
N GLU A 250 20.15 11.57 6.90
CA GLU A 250 21.18 10.73 6.29
C GLU A 250 21.46 11.12 4.83
N SER A 251 20.40 11.37 4.05
CA SER A 251 20.50 11.65 2.63
C SER A 251 19.73 12.90 2.26
N SER A 252 20.49 13.99 2.04
CA SER A 252 19.91 15.23 1.54
C SER A 252 19.14 14.98 0.23
N GLY A 253 17.83 15.23 0.26
CA GLY A 253 16.97 15.02 -0.89
C GLY A 253 16.49 13.58 -1.11
N TRP A 254 16.71 12.65 -0.17
CA TRP A 254 16.27 11.25 -0.24
C TRP A 254 16.79 10.51 -1.49
N LYS A 255 18.10 10.57 -1.70
CA LYS A 255 18.75 9.98 -2.87
C LYS A 255 19.43 8.67 -2.54
N GLN A 256 19.28 7.71 -3.44
CA GLN A 256 20.01 6.44 -3.48
C GLN A 256 21.16 6.48 -4.47
N PHE A 257 20.94 7.11 -5.64
CA PHE A 257 21.86 7.07 -6.77
C PHE A 257 22.44 8.44 -7.10
N ASP A 258 23.64 8.47 -7.67
CA ASP A 258 24.20 9.65 -8.32
C ASP A 258 23.58 9.87 -9.72
N SER A 259 24.14 10.79 -10.52
CA SER A 259 23.64 11.07 -11.88
C SER A 259 23.95 9.96 -12.90
N ASN A 260 24.85 9.03 -12.58
CA ASN A 260 25.23 7.90 -13.44
C ASN A 260 24.43 6.63 -13.11
N GLY A 261 23.63 6.64 -12.04
CA GLY A 261 22.93 5.47 -11.54
C GLY A 261 23.80 4.60 -10.62
N ASP A 262 24.95 5.11 -10.18
CA ASP A 262 25.80 4.47 -9.18
C ASP A 262 25.28 4.77 -7.77
N PRO A 263 25.41 3.85 -6.81
CA PRO A 263 24.98 4.08 -5.43
C PRO A 263 25.77 5.24 -4.83
N ILE A 264 25.09 6.12 -4.11
CA ILE A 264 25.75 7.11 -3.26
C ILE A 264 26.36 6.37 -2.08
N ILE A 265 27.66 6.54 -1.89
CA ILE A 265 28.42 5.99 -0.76
C ILE A 265 29.16 7.15 -0.09
N SER A 266 28.94 7.37 1.20
CA SER A 266 29.64 8.40 1.98
C SER A 266 31.09 8.02 2.28
N ASP A 267 31.86 8.99 2.79
CA ASP A 267 33.29 8.80 3.11
C ASP A 267 33.55 7.71 4.16
N ASP A 268 32.59 7.47 5.06
CA ASP A 268 32.62 6.41 6.07
C ASP A 268 32.06 5.06 5.56
N GLY A 269 31.66 4.98 4.29
CA GLY A 269 31.15 3.77 3.66
C GLY A 269 29.64 3.56 3.79
N GLY A 270 28.89 4.55 4.26
CA GLY A 270 27.42 4.52 4.35
C GLY A 270 26.75 4.49 2.98
N ILE A 271 25.90 3.49 2.75
CA ILE A 271 25.30 3.23 1.44
C ILE A 271 23.88 3.80 1.34
N GLY A 272 23.66 4.64 0.33
CA GLY A 272 22.34 4.98 -0.20
C GLY A 272 21.51 5.89 0.69
N ILE A 273 20.18 5.86 0.52
CA ILE A 273 19.25 6.78 1.19
C ILE A 273 19.28 6.66 2.72
N MET A 274 19.51 5.45 3.26
CA MET A 274 19.57 5.19 4.70
C MET A 274 20.99 5.20 5.28
N GLN A 275 22.02 5.45 4.45
CA GLN A 275 23.44 5.52 4.85
C GLN A 275 23.92 4.35 5.73
N LEU A 276 23.63 3.12 5.32
CA LEU A 276 24.01 1.93 6.10
C LEU A 276 25.47 1.54 5.90
N THR A 277 26.21 1.37 7.00
CA THR A 277 27.67 1.12 7.02
C THR A 277 28.01 -0.27 7.58
N SER A 278 29.04 -0.91 7.02
CA SER A 278 29.58 -2.19 7.50
C SER A 278 30.53 -2.02 8.70
N PRO A 279 30.53 -2.93 9.71
CA PRO A 279 29.72 -4.13 9.80
C PRO A 279 28.24 -3.81 10.08
N TYR A 280 27.35 -4.46 9.34
CA TYR A 280 25.93 -4.19 9.43
C TYR A 280 25.33 -4.81 10.71
N GLU A 281 24.43 -4.05 11.35
CA GLU A 281 23.67 -4.50 12.53
C GLU A 281 22.77 -5.71 12.23
N VAL A 282 22.30 -5.80 10.99
CA VAL A 282 21.35 -6.81 10.51
C VAL A 282 21.91 -7.51 9.28
N ASP A 283 21.42 -8.72 9.00
CA ASP A 283 21.82 -9.45 7.80
C ASP A 283 21.34 -8.71 6.54
N VAL A 284 22.28 -8.41 5.65
CA VAL A 284 22.01 -7.69 4.41
C VAL A 284 22.80 -8.26 3.24
N ASN A 285 22.14 -8.32 2.09
CA ASN A 285 22.81 -8.43 0.80
C ASN A 285 23.30 -7.06 0.34
N GLU A 286 24.62 -6.85 0.34
CA GLU A 286 25.22 -5.54 0.01
C GLU A 286 24.96 -5.10 -1.45
N GLU A 287 24.89 -6.01 -2.40
CA GLU A 287 24.56 -5.67 -3.79
C GLU A 287 23.14 -5.12 -3.91
N LYS A 288 22.17 -5.73 -3.22
CA LYS A 288 20.81 -5.18 -3.13
C LYS A 288 20.79 -3.85 -2.37
N LEU A 289 21.59 -3.71 -1.31
CA LEU A 289 21.70 -2.47 -0.54
C LEU A 289 22.16 -1.29 -1.39
N LYS A 290 23.05 -1.54 -2.36
CA LYS A 290 23.54 -0.55 -3.34
C LYS A 290 22.51 -0.24 -4.42
N TYR A 291 21.93 -1.26 -5.04
CA TYR A 291 21.21 -1.10 -6.31
C TYR A 291 19.69 -1.18 -6.23
N ASN A 292 19.12 -1.44 -5.06
CA ASN A 292 17.67 -1.48 -4.87
C ASN A 292 17.26 -0.50 -3.76
N LEU A 293 16.62 0.61 -4.17
CA LEU A 293 16.17 1.68 -3.28
C LEU A 293 15.23 1.16 -2.17
N THR A 294 14.23 0.35 -2.53
CA THR A 294 13.27 -0.22 -1.57
C THR A 294 13.98 -1.10 -0.56
N TYR A 295 14.90 -1.95 -1.01
CA TYR A 295 15.69 -2.81 -0.14
C TYR A 295 16.58 -1.99 0.83
N ASN A 296 17.14 -0.87 0.37
CA ASN A 296 17.93 0.03 1.21
C ASN A 296 17.08 0.66 2.34
N ILE A 297 15.87 1.14 1.99
CA ILE A 297 14.89 1.65 2.96
C ILE A 297 14.54 0.57 3.99
N GLU A 298 14.16 -0.63 3.53
CA GLU A 298 13.80 -1.75 4.42
C GLU A 298 14.95 -2.19 5.33
N ALA A 299 16.19 -2.18 4.82
CA ALA A 299 17.37 -2.48 5.62
C ALA A 299 17.58 -1.42 6.71
N GLY A 300 17.35 -0.13 6.39
CA GLY A 300 17.37 0.95 7.37
C GLY A 300 16.32 0.74 8.46
N ILE A 301 15.09 0.38 8.08
CA ILE A 301 14.02 0.06 9.04
C ILE A 301 14.42 -1.13 9.93
N ARG A 302 14.97 -2.21 9.37
CA ARG A 302 15.47 -3.36 10.16
C ARG A 302 16.53 -2.94 11.18
N THR A 303 17.48 -2.10 10.79
CA THR A 303 18.50 -1.54 11.70
C THR A 303 17.86 -0.71 12.82
N LEU A 304 16.94 0.19 12.48
CA LEU A 304 16.24 1.02 13.46
C LEU A 304 15.43 0.18 14.46
N VAL A 305 14.70 -0.83 13.99
CA VAL A 305 13.93 -1.76 14.85
C VAL A 305 14.86 -2.59 15.74
N SER A 306 16.03 -3.01 15.24
CA SER A 306 17.05 -3.65 16.08
C SER A 306 17.47 -2.74 17.24
N LYS A 307 17.69 -1.45 16.98
CA LYS A 307 18.02 -0.46 18.02
C LYS A 307 16.86 -0.26 19.00
N TYR A 308 15.63 -0.17 18.52
CA TYR A 308 14.45 -0.07 19.38
C TYR A 308 14.32 -1.23 20.37
N LYS A 309 14.70 -2.44 19.94
CA LYS A 309 14.65 -3.66 20.77
C LYS A 309 15.92 -3.89 21.60
N SER A 310 16.95 -3.05 21.46
CA SER A 310 18.23 -3.29 22.11
C SER A 310 18.16 -3.07 23.62
N SER A 311 18.62 -4.06 24.38
CA SER A 311 18.80 -3.93 25.85
C SER A 311 19.97 -3.01 26.26
N SER A 312 20.82 -2.60 25.31
CA SER A 312 21.92 -1.67 25.57
C SER A 312 21.51 -0.19 25.54
N LEU A 313 20.30 0.10 25.06
CA LEU A 313 19.77 1.45 24.94
C LEU A 313 18.68 1.69 25.99
N PRO A 314 18.59 2.89 26.58
CA PRO A 314 17.50 3.20 27.49
C PRO A 314 16.16 3.23 26.76
N THR A 315 15.10 3.07 27.54
CA THR A 315 13.72 3.12 27.07
C THR A 315 13.00 4.33 27.62
N ILE A 316 11.95 4.76 26.91
CA ILE A 316 11.04 5.83 27.33
C ILE A 316 9.65 5.24 27.47
N GLY A 317 8.95 5.69 28.52
CA GLY A 317 7.50 5.57 28.62
C GLY A 317 7.00 4.14 28.63
N ASP A 318 5.90 3.90 27.96
CA ASP A 318 5.27 2.58 27.87
C ASP A 318 5.87 1.66 26.78
N GLN A 319 6.89 2.13 26.05
CA GLN A 319 7.44 1.42 24.88
C GLN A 319 6.37 1.04 23.84
N ASN A 320 5.27 1.80 23.76
CA ASN A 320 4.34 1.68 22.64
C ASN A 320 5.01 2.28 21.37
N PRO A 321 5.26 1.48 20.32
CA PRO A 321 5.94 1.95 19.12
C PRO A 321 5.13 2.96 18.31
N MET A 322 3.82 3.13 18.59
CA MET A 322 3.01 4.18 17.98
C MET A 322 3.45 5.59 18.42
N ASN A 323 4.01 5.71 19.62
CA ASN A 323 4.38 6.99 20.23
C ASN A 323 5.77 7.42 19.77
N LEU A 324 5.88 8.61 19.16
CA LEU A 324 7.11 9.09 18.54
C LEU A 324 8.23 9.34 19.56
N GLU A 325 7.89 9.71 20.79
CA GLU A 325 8.87 9.92 21.87
C GLU A 325 9.58 8.61 22.26
N ASN A 326 8.91 7.46 22.14
CA ASN A 326 9.46 6.17 22.55
C ASN A 326 10.64 5.72 21.65
N TRP A 327 10.83 6.35 20.50
CA TRP A 327 11.91 6.05 19.55
C TRP A 327 13.21 6.83 19.80
N TYR A 328 13.25 7.76 20.75
CA TYR A 328 14.37 8.69 20.93
C TYR A 328 15.74 8.00 21.00
N PHE A 329 15.89 6.98 21.84
CA PHE A 329 17.15 6.26 21.99
C PHE A 329 17.44 5.29 20.85
N ALA A 330 16.40 4.77 20.17
CA ALA A 330 16.58 3.98 18.95
C ALA A 330 17.15 4.85 17.81
N ILE A 331 16.65 6.08 17.68
CA ILE A 331 17.15 7.08 16.73
C ILE A 331 18.60 7.45 17.06
N MET A 332 18.91 7.71 18.34
CA MET A 332 20.31 7.91 18.78
C MET A 332 21.19 6.70 18.41
N GLY A 333 20.73 5.49 18.73
CA GLY A 333 21.45 4.25 18.47
C GLY A 333 21.62 3.93 16.99
N TYR A 334 20.76 4.46 16.12
CA TYR A 334 20.87 4.31 14.66
C TYR A 334 22.16 4.96 14.15
N ASN A 335 22.46 6.18 14.61
CA ASN A 335 23.72 6.87 14.30
C ASN A 335 24.86 6.50 15.25
N GLY A 336 24.52 5.98 16.44
CA GLY A 336 25.46 5.47 17.45
C GLY A 336 25.33 6.16 18.79
N ALA A 337 25.46 5.38 19.88
CA ALA A 337 25.48 5.87 21.26
C ALA A 337 26.87 6.39 21.64
N VAL A 338 27.31 7.46 20.97
CA VAL A 338 28.63 8.08 21.13
C VAL A 338 28.51 9.51 21.66
N ALA A 339 29.58 10.03 22.27
CA ALA A 339 29.60 11.33 22.96
C ALA A 339 28.96 12.50 22.19
N VAL A 340 29.16 12.56 20.86
CA VAL A 340 28.59 13.64 20.01
C VAL A 340 27.07 13.63 19.97
N ASN A 341 26.46 12.47 20.23
CA ASN A 341 25.01 12.27 20.29
C ASN A 341 24.46 12.30 21.72
N SER A 342 25.27 12.60 22.73
CA SER A 342 24.80 12.83 24.09
C SER A 342 23.71 13.91 24.09
N PRO A 343 22.56 13.72 24.78
CA PRO A 343 21.49 14.74 24.86
C PRO A 343 21.92 16.06 25.51
N PHE A 344 23.05 16.05 26.24
CA PHE A 344 23.60 17.20 26.94
C PHE A 344 25.09 17.35 26.68
N TYR A 345 25.57 18.59 26.66
CA TYR A 345 27.00 18.89 26.72
C TYR A 345 27.51 18.69 28.14
N LYS A 346 28.41 17.71 28.36
CA LYS A 346 28.95 17.37 29.70
C LYS A 346 29.57 18.55 30.45
N GLU A 347 30.22 19.48 29.75
CA GLU A 347 30.92 20.60 30.38
C GLU A 347 29.97 21.68 30.92
N THR A 348 28.86 21.94 30.22
CA THR A 348 27.93 23.03 30.56
C THR A 348 26.63 22.54 31.19
N GLY A 349 26.25 21.28 30.94
CA GLY A 349 24.95 20.72 31.29
C GLY A 349 23.81 21.17 30.35
N ASP A 350 24.10 21.99 29.33
CA ASP A 350 23.10 22.46 28.38
C ASP A 350 22.67 21.35 27.42
N HIS A 351 21.46 21.48 26.86
CA HIS A 351 20.98 20.58 25.81
C HIS A 351 21.87 20.63 24.56
N ASN A 352 22.18 19.46 24.03
CA ASN A 352 22.90 19.30 22.77
C ASN A 352 21.92 19.33 21.59
N PHE A 353 21.68 20.53 21.06
CA PHE A 353 20.80 20.73 19.90
C PHE A 353 21.39 20.19 18.58
N ASP A 354 22.67 19.83 18.56
CA ASP A 354 23.39 19.32 17.39
C ASP A 354 23.45 17.79 17.32
N SER A 355 22.95 17.11 18.36
CA SER A 355 22.85 15.65 18.43
C SER A 355 22.00 15.09 17.30
N TYR A 356 22.32 13.86 16.84
CA TYR A 356 21.65 13.23 15.71
C TYR A 356 20.13 13.14 15.88
N GLN A 357 19.67 12.64 17.04
CA GLN A 357 18.25 12.53 17.35
C GLN A 357 17.55 13.89 17.33
N MET A 358 18.23 14.96 17.74
CA MET A 358 17.64 16.29 17.68
C MET A 358 17.43 16.76 16.24
N LYS A 359 18.37 16.47 15.34
CA LYS A 359 18.22 16.76 13.90
C LYS A 359 17.03 16.01 13.30
N VAL A 360 16.86 14.73 13.65
CA VAL A 360 15.71 13.91 13.20
C VAL A 360 14.38 14.49 13.70
N TYR A 361 14.27 14.83 15.00
CA TYR A 361 13.04 15.45 15.51
C TYR A 361 12.78 16.86 14.95
N LEU A 362 13.83 17.64 14.66
CA LEU A 362 13.69 18.95 13.98
C LEU A 362 13.16 18.80 12.56
N ASP A 363 13.67 17.84 11.81
CA ASP A 363 13.17 17.52 10.47
C ASP A 363 11.68 17.13 10.52
N MET A 364 11.30 16.29 11.48
CA MET A 364 9.90 15.90 11.71
C MET A 364 8.97 17.10 11.98
N VAL A 365 9.44 18.08 12.75
CA VAL A 365 8.71 19.33 13.02
C VAL A 365 8.59 20.18 11.76
N ASN A 366 9.68 20.36 11.03
CA ASN A 366 9.75 21.31 9.91
C ASN A 366 9.09 20.77 8.63
N ASN A 367 9.27 19.49 8.33
CA ASN A 367 8.87 18.85 7.08
C ASN A 367 7.69 17.88 7.25
N GLY A 368 7.59 17.22 8.41
CA GLY A 368 6.47 16.36 8.79
C GLY A 368 5.30 17.12 9.46
N VAL A 369 5.54 18.32 9.99
CA VAL A 369 4.56 19.16 10.71
C VAL A 369 3.98 18.44 11.94
N VAL A 370 4.78 17.59 12.58
CA VAL A 370 4.43 16.89 13.83
C VAL A 370 5.44 17.28 14.89
N THR A 371 4.96 17.58 16.12
CA THR A 371 5.80 18.09 17.21
C THR A 371 5.82 17.15 18.40
N PRO A 372 6.73 16.15 18.42
CA PRO A 372 6.97 15.31 19.58
C PRO A 372 7.43 16.11 20.81
N GLN A 373 7.05 15.64 21.99
CA GLN A 373 7.27 16.30 23.28
C GLN A 373 8.61 15.87 23.93
N ILE A 374 9.69 15.78 23.14
CA ILE A 374 10.98 15.21 23.58
C ILE A 374 11.65 15.97 24.74
N PHE A 375 11.36 17.26 24.91
CA PHE A 375 11.87 18.05 26.04
C PHE A 375 11.16 17.74 27.37
N GLN A 376 10.06 16.99 27.33
CA GLN A 376 9.36 16.53 28.52
C GLN A 376 9.87 15.16 29.02
N ILE A 377 10.82 14.55 28.31
CA ILE A 377 11.50 13.34 28.80
C ILE A 377 12.42 13.78 29.95
N PRO A 378 12.28 13.21 31.17
CA PRO A 378 12.97 13.70 32.37
C PRO A 378 14.40 13.17 32.44
N MET A 379 15.25 13.65 31.52
CA MET A 379 16.68 13.34 31.45
C MET A 379 17.52 14.44 32.11
N SER A 380 18.70 14.08 32.58
CA SER A 380 19.72 15.00 33.10
C SER A 380 21.11 14.62 32.58
N VAL A 381 22.05 15.56 32.61
CA VAL A 381 23.45 15.31 32.21
C VAL A 381 24.09 14.18 33.01
N ASP A 382 23.68 13.99 34.27
CA ASP A 382 24.23 12.96 35.16
C ASP A 382 23.86 11.54 34.73
N ASP A 383 22.83 11.37 33.90
CA ASP A 383 22.39 10.07 33.39
C ASP A 383 23.34 9.49 32.33
N PHE A 384 24.26 10.31 31.80
CA PHE A 384 25.17 9.95 30.71
C PHE A 384 26.63 10.07 31.18
N HIS A 385 27.42 9.02 31.00
CA HIS A 385 28.87 9.05 31.20
C HIS A 385 29.59 8.74 29.89
N TYR A 386 30.53 9.59 29.52
CA TYR A 386 31.40 9.38 28.36
C TYR A 386 32.73 10.11 28.55
N GLY A 387 33.78 9.62 27.91
CA GLY A 387 35.12 10.19 27.96
C GLY A 387 36.16 9.23 27.37
N GLU A 388 37.44 9.56 27.55
CA GLU A 388 38.54 8.70 27.08
C GLU A 388 38.47 7.27 27.66
N ASP A 389 37.99 7.14 28.91
CA ASP A 389 37.85 5.86 29.61
C ASP A 389 36.75 4.95 29.03
N THR A 390 35.78 5.53 28.33
CA THR A 390 34.72 4.79 27.62
C THR A 390 34.98 4.68 26.12
N ASN A 391 36.17 5.08 25.66
CA ASN A 391 36.46 5.26 24.23
C ASN A 391 35.43 6.16 23.53
N TRP A 392 34.92 7.17 24.26
CA TRP A 392 33.88 8.10 23.83
C TRP A 392 32.48 7.49 23.60
N ASP A 393 32.28 6.20 23.88
CA ASP A 393 30.96 5.60 23.91
C ASP A 393 30.19 6.11 25.13
N ILE A 394 28.86 6.26 24.98
CA ILE A 394 27.98 6.63 26.08
C ILE A 394 27.70 5.40 26.94
N VAL A 395 28.01 5.52 28.22
CA VAL A 395 27.53 4.64 29.27
C VAL A 395 26.31 5.27 29.92
N PHE A 396 25.15 4.65 29.73
CA PHE A 396 23.90 5.07 30.34
C PHE A 396 23.85 4.62 31.80
N LYS A 397 23.64 5.57 32.73
CA LYS A 397 23.45 5.25 34.16
C LYS A 397 22.00 4.95 34.51
N LYS A 398 21.08 5.26 33.60
CA LYS A 398 19.66 5.00 33.71
C LYS A 398 19.18 4.30 32.43
N ASP A 399 18.45 3.22 32.60
CA ASP A 399 17.94 2.34 31.53
C ASP A 399 16.48 2.63 31.15
N HIS A 400 15.77 3.45 31.94
CA HIS A 400 14.38 3.79 31.71
C HIS A 400 14.02 5.22 32.12
N TYR A 401 13.17 5.89 31.33
CA TYR A 401 12.62 7.20 31.64
C TYR A 401 11.10 7.18 31.58
N ASP A 402 10.45 7.34 32.73
CA ASP A 402 9.01 7.54 32.79
C ASP A 402 8.62 8.82 32.04
N PHE A 403 7.59 8.74 31.19
CA PHE A 403 7.09 9.87 30.42
C PHE A 403 5.68 10.23 30.88
N TYR A 404 5.50 11.49 31.28
CA TYR A 404 4.28 11.97 31.95
C TYR A 404 3.45 12.93 31.11
N ALA A 405 3.96 13.35 29.95
CA ALA A 405 3.23 14.21 29.03
C ALA A 405 2.29 13.39 28.13
N ASP A 406 1.45 14.09 27.38
CA ASP A 406 0.69 13.47 26.31
C ASP A 406 1.64 13.01 25.20
N TYR A 407 1.58 11.73 24.86
CA TYR A 407 2.36 11.17 23.76
C TYR A 407 1.92 11.75 22.42
N THR A 408 2.86 11.76 21.48
CA THR A 408 2.57 12.10 20.08
C THR A 408 2.51 10.82 19.26
N PRO A 409 1.31 10.26 19.00
CA PRO A 409 1.20 9.06 18.18
C PRO A 409 1.45 9.39 16.70
N SER A 410 1.95 8.39 15.96
CA SER A 410 2.07 8.45 14.51
C SER A 410 0.73 8.77 13.85
N ARG A 411 0.79 9.52 12.76
CA ARG A 411 -0.37 10.00 12.00
C ARG A 411 -0.61 9.19 10.72
N HIS A 412 0.09 8.07 10.54
CA HIS A 412 0.06 7.31 9.28
C HIS A 412 -0.73 5.98 9.37
N TYR A 413 -1.15 5.57 10.58
CA TYR A 413 -1.79 4.27 10.80
C TYR A 413 -3.32 4.26 10.68
N PHE A 414 -3.94 5.38 10.30
CA PHE A 414 -5.38 5.42 10.06
C PHE A 414 -5.76 4.60 8.82
N LYS A 415 -6.79 3.77 8.97
CA LYS A 415 -7.28 2.84 7.96
C LYS A 415 -8.61 3.30 7.38
N PRO A 416 -8.98 2.84 6.18
CA PRO A 416 -10.32 3.06 5.64
C PRO A 416 -11.40 2.65 6.65
N ASP A 417 -12.44 3.47 6.73
CA ASP A 417 -13.55 3.37 7.67
C ASP A 417 -13.30 3.84 9.12
N ASP A 418 -12.05 4.17 9.48
CA ASP A 418 -11.76 4.79 10.78
C ASP A 418 -12.47 6.15 10.93
N LEU A 419 -12.98 6.40 12.14
CA LEU A 419 -13.53 7.69 12.52
C LEU A 419 -12.48 8.50 13.27
N VAL A 420 -12.23 9.72 12.79
CA VAL A 420 -11.15 10.59 13.26
C VAL A 420 -11.67 12.01 13.51
N VAL A 421 -10.87 12.80 14.22
CA VAL A 421 -11.12 14.23 14.45
C VAL A 421 -10.10 15.06 13.71
N HIS A 422 -10.59 16.10 13.02
CA HIS A 422 -9.74 17.10 12.41
C HIS A 422 -9.39 18.22 13.39
N VAL A 423 -8.10 18.58 13.46
CA VAL A 423 -7.60 19.70 14.29
C VAL A 423 -7.20 20.93 13.49
N GLY A 424 -7.28 20.89 12.16
CA GLY A 424 -7.09 22.06 11.30
C GLY A 424 -8.41 22.79 10.98
N ASP A 425 -8.44 23.54 9.88
CA ASP A 425 -9.61 24.33 9.48
C ASP A 425 -10.09 24.11 8.04
N THR A 426 -9.39 23.31 7.22
CA THR A 426 -9.65 23.21 5.78
C THR A 426 -9.79 21.77 5.31
N LEU A 427 -10.88 21.47 4.61
CA LEU A 427 -11.07 20.28 3.78
C LEU A 427 -10.69 20.65 2.34
N ARG A 428 -9.61 20.07 1.81
CA ARG A 428 -9.10 20.40 0.48
C ARG A 428 -9.79 19.61 -0.62
N ASN A 429 -9.85 20.19 -1.81
CA ASN A 429 -10.41 19.54 -2.98
C ASN A 429 -9.45 18.50 -3.58
N ASP A 430 -8.13 18.71 -3.42
CA ASP A 430 -7.08 17.78 -3.87
C ASP A 430 -6.03 17.57 -2.77
N ALA A 431 -5.27 16.47 -2.88
CA ALA A 431 -4.18 16.08 -1.99
C ALA A 431 -2.92 16.97 -2.12
N THR A 432 -3.07 18.28 -2.01
CA THR A 432 -1.95 19.23 -2.08
C THR A 432 -2.23 20.52 -1.32
N THR A 433 -1.18 21.13 -0.79
CA THR A 433 -1.25 22.44 -0.12
C THR A 433 -1.68 23.58 -1.05
N LYS A 434 -1.54 23.39 -2.36
CA LYS A 434 -1.92 24.38 -3.40
C LYS A 434 -3.41 24.35 -3.75
N SER A 435 -4.13 23.29 -3.37
CA SER A 435 -5.55 23.14 -3.69
C SER A 435 -6.41 24.04 -2.82
N THR A 436 -7.51 24.56 -3.38
CA THR A 436 -8.53 25.26 -2.61
C THR A 436 -9.29 24.28 -1.71
N GLY A 437 -10.06 24.81 -0.76
CA GLY A 437 -10.81 23.98 0.15
C GLY A 437 -11.99 24.71 0.78
N THR A 438 -12.76 23.95 1.54
CA THR A 438 -13.88 24.45 2.33
C THR A 438 -13.52 24.43 3.81
N LYS A 439 -14.08 25.39 4.57
CA LYS A 439 -13.80 25.51 5.99
C LYS A 439 -14.50 24.40 6.78
N LEU A 440 -13.74 23.69 7.61
CA LEU A 440 -14.23 22.70 8.56
C LEU A 440 -14.56 23.35 9.90
N GLN A 441 -15.49 22.74 10.65
CA GLN A 441 -15.72 23.12 12.04
C GLN A 441 -14.54 22.66 12.91
N SER A 442 -14.37 23.32 14.06
CA SER A 442 -13.41 22.86 15.05
C SER A 442 -13.81 21.46 15.53
N ALA A 443 -12.85 20.54 15.60
CA ALA A 443 -13.06 19.14 15.95
C ALA A 443 -14.11 18.43 15.05
N GLU A 444 -14.16 18.77 13.75
CA GLU A 444 -15.06 18.09 12.81
C GLU A 444 -14.73 16.59 12.75
N LYS A 445 -15.77 15.75 12.85
CA LYS A 445 -15.65 14.30 12.71
C LYS A 445 -15.56 13.90 11.25
N LEU A 446 -14.53 13.13 10.93
CA LEU A 446 -14.25 12.64 9.59
C LEU A 446 -14.24 11.12 9.59
N LYS A 447 -14.55 10.53 8.43
CA LYS A 447 -14.35 9.12 8.13
C LYS A 447 -13.26 8.98 7.08
N ILE A 448 -12.25 8.16 7.33
CA ILE A 448 -11.22 7.84 6.33
C ILE A 448 -11.84 7.02 5.19
N ILE A 449 -11.62 7.44 3.94
CA ILE A 449 -12.22 6.79 2.76
C ILE A 449 -11.32 5.69 2.22
N ALA A 450 -10.01 5.93 2.18
CA ALA A 450 -9.03 5.13 1.47
C ALA A 450 -7.62 5.32 2.07
N ALA A 451 -6.66 4.54 1.60
CA ALA A 451 -5.25 4.72 1.95
C ALA A 451 -4.78 6.15 1.57
N PRO A 452 -3.76 6.68 2.27
CA PRO A 452 -3.31 8.05 2.03
C PRO A 452 -2.80 8.27 0.59
N GLU A 453 -2.86 9.53 0.17
CA GLU A 453 -2.33 10.07 -1.08
C GLU A 453 -1.15 11.01 -0.84
N TYR A 454 -0.45 11.33 -1.93
CA TYR A 454 0.79 12.11 -1.93
C TYR A 454 0.61 13.32 -2.83
N ASP A 455 1.36 14.37 -2.53
CA ASP A 455 1.24 15.65 -3.23
C ASP A 455 1.88 15.58 -4.61
N LEU A 456 1.09 15.32 -5.66
CA LEU A 456 1.60 15.19 -7.02
C LEU A 456 2.08 16.51 -7.64
N THR A 457 2.06 17.63 -6.91
CA THR A 457 2.55 18.89 -7.46
C THR A 457 4.08 18.85 -7.61
N PRO A 458 4.62 19.29 -8.78
CA PRO A 458 6.06 19.30 -8.98
C PRO A 458 6.79 20.05 -7.87
N ASN A 459 7.90 19.46 -7.43
CA ASN A 459 8.77 19.98 -6.35
C ASN A 459 8.13 20.05 -4.96
N SER A 460 7.04 19.32 -4.70
CA SER A 460 6.51 19.26 -3.34
C SER A 460 7.47 18.52 -2.41
N THR A 461 7.89 19.18 -1.33
CA THR A 461 8.89 18.66 -0.38
C THR A 461 8.30 18.21 0.96
N ASN A 462 6.98 18.31 1.14
CA ASN A 462 6.33 17.90 2.38
C ASN A 462 6.46 16.39 2.61
N GLU A 463 6.55 15.98 3.87
CA GLU A 463 6.75 14.58 4.25
C GLU A 463 5.49 13.93 4.81
N PHE A 464 4.52 14.74 5.22
CA PHE A 464 3.20 14.25 5.60
C PHE A 464 2.44 13.69 4.39
N VAL A 465 1.41 12.90 4.66
CA VAL A 465 0.50 12.36 3.64
C VAL A 465 -0.88 12.98 3.71
N TRP A 466 -1.69 12.79 2.68
CA TRP A 466 -3.06 13.29 2.59
C TRP A 466 -4.08 12.17 2.75
N TYR A 467 -4.95 12.27 3.73
CA TYR A 467 -6.06 11.33 3.87
C TYR A 467 -7.26 11.80 3.05
N PRO A 468 -7.77 10.96 2.12
CA PRO A 468 -9.10 11.16 1.56
C PRO A 468 -10.14 10.85 2.65
N VAL A 469 -11.02 11.82 2.90
CA VAL A 469 -11.96 11.79 4.02
C VAL A 469 -13.36 12.21 3.61
N GLU A 470 -14.34 11.73 4.36
CA GLU A 470 -15.73 12.17 4.31
C GLU A 470 -16.12 12.84 5.63
N VAL A 471 -16.69 14.04 5.56
CA VAL A 471 -17.25 14.73 6.72
C VAL A 471 -18.52 14.01 7.14
N VAL A 472 -18.53 13.42 8.34
CA VAL A 472 -19.60 12.53 8.81
C VAL A 472 -20.97 13.22 8.80
N ARG A 473 -21.02 14.51 9.12
CA ARG A 473 -22.27 15.28 9.22
C ARG A 473 -22.87 15.64 7.86
N THR A 474 -22.05 15.88 6.85
CA THR A 474 -22.50 16.44 5.56
C THR A 474 -22.35 15.48 4.39
N GLY A 475 -21.58 14.39 4.54
CA GLY A 475 -21.18 13.51 3.44
C GLY A 475 -20.20 14.17 2.46
N GLN A 476 -19.71 15.39 2.76
CA GLN A 476 -18.78 16.09 1.89
C GLN A 476 -17.42 15.37 1.92
N LYS A 477 -16.89 15.08 0.74
CA LYS A 477 -15.58 14.43 0.59
C LYS A 477 -14.49 15.42 0.21
N GLY A 478 -13.27 15.16 0.63
CA GLY A 478 -12.08 15.94 0.30
C GLY A 478 -10.85 15.33 0.95
N TYR A 479 -9.82 16.14 1.13
CA TYR A 479 -8.53 15.71 1.68
C TYR A 479 -8.11 16.54 2.89
N VAL A 480 -7.48 15.88 3.85
CA VAL A 480 -6.83 16.51 5.01
C VAL A 480 -5.41 15.98 5.15
N ALA A 481 -4.47 16.84 5.52
CA ALA A 481 -3.11 16.39 5.80
C ALA A 481 -3.07 15.59 7.11
N SER A 482 -2.29 14.51 7.13
CA SER A 482 -2.13 13.57 8.26
C SER A 482 -1.80 14.28 9.59
N TYR A 483 -0.98 15.33 9.57
CA TYR A 483 -0.67 16.10 10.78
C TYR A 483 -1.88 16.82 11.39
N ASN A 484 -2.99 16.95 10.68
CA ASN A 484 -4.26 17.48 11.20
C ASN A 484 -5.28 16.40 11.63
N VAL A 485 -4.94 15.11 11.51
CA VAL A 485 -5.83 14.01 11.86
C VAL A 485 -5.48 13.46 13.24
N ARG A 486 -6.49 13.25 14.08
CA ARG A 486 -6.37 12.68 15.44
C ARG A 486 -7.37 11.55 15.62
N GLU A 487 -7.04 10.58 16.47
CA GLU A 487 -8.03 9.61 16.95
C GLU A 487 -9.19 10.33 17.66
N LEU A 488 -10.37 9.70 17.67
CA LEU A 488 -11.46 10.18 18.50
C LEU A 488 -11.09 9.97 19.98
N PRO A 489 -11.24 11.00 20.83
CA PRO A 489 -11.01 10.87 22.27
C PRO A 489 -12.02 9.95 22.97
#